data_AF-A0ABD0X0C8-F1
#
_entry.id   AF-A0ABD0X0C8-F1
#
_cell.length_a   1.000
_cell.length_b   1.000
_cell.length_c   1.000
_cell.angle_alpha   90.00
_cell.angle_beta   90.00
_cell.angle_gamma   90.00
#
_symmetry.space_group_name_H-M   'P 1'
#
loop_
_entity.id
_entity.type
_entity.pdbx_description
1 polymer ?
#
loop_
_entity_poly.entity_id
_entity_poly.type
_entity_poly.pdbx_seq_one_letter_code
_entity_poly.pdbx_strand_id
1 'polypeptide(L)'
;MMGVLKILSAVLLLSLLPPGLPHVVESFSKNKDCEKFFLDGITPTIPGVLVNGIVQDQNRFKPICQMFNNVYRFATLYDTTNKIPVFSAYTYNGIDGDGIKRPAWKIEPQLDQQVDDGNMALATPGVVYPNQAVKEDYWGQRTQKN
;
A
#
# COMPACT_ATOMS: atom_id res chain seq x y z
N MET A 1 14.27 -26.19 34.10
CA MET A 1 15.18 -25.43 33.22
C MET A 1 14.96 -25.67 31.72
N MET A 2 14.50 -26.87 31.30
CA MET A 2 14.29 -27.19 29.87
C MET A 2 13.11 -26.47 29.20
N GLY A 3 12.07 -26.09 29.94
CA GLY A 3 10.90 -25.39 29.38
C GLY A 3 11.20 -23.96 28.93
N VAL A 4 12.06 -23.25 29.67
CA VAL A 4 12.44 -21.86 29.37
C VAL A 4 13.26 -21.80 28.07
N LEU A 5 14.14 -22.78 27.85
CA LEU A 5 14.97 -22.85 26.64
C LEU A 5 14.14 -23.07 25.36
N LYS A 6 13.05 -23.84 25.46
CA LYS A 6 12.11 -24.04 24.33
C LYS A 6 11.32 -22.79 24.00
N ILE A 7 10.90 -22.03 25.01
CA ILE A 7 10.18 -20.76 24.82
C ILE A 7 11.11 -19.72 24.18
N LEU A 8 12.34 -19.58 24.69
CA LEU A 8 13.34 -18.67 24.11
C LEU A 8 13.67 -19.03 22.65
N SER A 9 13.79 -20.32 22.34
CA SER A 9 14.00 -20.80 20.97
C SER A 9 12.83 -20.49 20.05
N ALA A 10 11.59 -20.67 20.51
CA ALA A 10 10.39 -20.33 19.74
C ALA A 10 10.29 -18.82 19.48
N VAL A 11 10.53 -17.97 20.49
CA VAL A 11 10.51 -16.51 20.33
C VAL A 11 11.60 -16.04 19.35
N LEU A 12 12.80 -16.63 19.41
CA LEU A 12 13.88 -16.32 18.48
C LEU A 12 13.52 -16.72 17.04
N LEU A 13 12.89 -17.88 16.83
CA LEU A 13 12.42 -18.33 15.52
C LEU A 13 11.31 -17.42 14.96
N LEU A 14 10.38 -16.96 15.79
CA LEU A 14 9.36 -16.00 15.37
C LEU A 14 9.95 -14.63 15.02
N SER A 15 11.03 -14.22 15.68
CA SER A 15 11.71 -12.95 15.38
C SER A 15 12.52 -12.96 14.07
N LEU A 16 12.84 -14.16 13.57
CA LEU A 16 13.55 -14.39 12.31
C LEU A 16 12.60 -14.51 11.12
N LEU A 17 11.29 -14.66 11.35
CA LEU A 17 10.31 -14.56 10.29
C LEU A 17 10.27 -13.08 9.87
N PRO A 18 10.58 -12.75 8.60
CA PRO A 18 10.31 -11.41 8.12
C PRO A 18 8.82 -11.15 8.33
N PRO A 19 8.42 -9.99 8.89
CA PRO A 19 7.01 -9.62 8.94
C PRO A 19 6.53 -9.41 7.50
N GLY A 20 6.17 -10.51 6.85
CA GLY A 20 5.54 -10.52 5.56
C GLY A 20 4.04 -10.37 5.76
N LEU A 21 3.45 -9.46 4.97
CA LEU A 21 2.02 -9.19 4.82
C LEU A 21 1.49 -8.30 5.96
N PRO A 22 1.09 -7.02 5.72
CA PRO A 22 0.47 -6.42 4.52
C PRO A 22 1.32 -5.31 3.86
N HIS A 23 1.03 -4.91 2.61
CA HIS A 23 1.77 -3.80 1.97
C HIS A 23 1.25 -2.40 2.32
N VAL A 24 0.51 -2.29 3.43
CA VAL A 24 0.39 -1.05 4.21
C VAL A 24 1.50 -1.10 5.25
N VAL A 25 2.44 -0.17 5.19
CA VAL A 25 3.63 -0.17 6.06
C VAL A 25 3.46 0.83 7.20
N GLU A 26 4.11 0.56 8.34
CA GLU A 26 4.07 1.48 9.49
C GLU A 26 4.72 2.83 9.18
N SER A 27 5.78 2.82 8.37
CA SER A 27 6.57 3.98 8.00
C SER A 27 7.29 3.75 6.67
N PHE A 28 7.31 4.76 5.82
CA PHE A 28 8.11 4.74 4.60
C PHE A 28 9.62 4.72 4.91
N SER A 29 10.06 5.42 5.96
CA SER A 29 11.49 5.53 6.32
C SER A 29 12.09 4.27 6.93
N LYS A 30 11.25 3.31 7.33
CA LYS A 30 11.68 2.02 7.88
C LYS A 30 11.50 0.86 6.91
N ASN A 31 10.96 1.11 5.71
CA ASN A 31 10.68 0.09 4.72
C ASN A 31 11.49 0.37 3.44
N LYS A 32 12.53 -0.43 3.20
CA LYS A 32 13.43 -0.27 2.05
C LYS A 32 12.75 -0.48 0.70
N ASP A 33 11.68 -1.25 0.66
CA ASP A 33 10.91 -1.48 -0.56
C ASP A 33 10.12 -0.25 -0.99
N CYS A 34 9.63 0.55 -0.05
CA CYS A 34 9.05 1.87 -0.31
C CYS A 34 10.10 2.97 -0.51
N GLU A 35 11.11 3.00 0.35
CA GLU A 35 12.11 4.07 0.42
C GLU A 35 12.78 4.33 -0.95
N LYS A 36 13.03 3.26 -1.72
CA LYS A 36 13.66 3.33 -3.05
C LYS A 36 12.89 4.14 -4.09
N PHE A 37 11.60 4.44 -3.87
CA PHE A 37 10.80 5.24 -4.80
C PHE A 37 10.85 6.74 -4.51
N PHE A 38 11.41 7.13 -3.36
CA PHE A 38 11.57 8.53 -3.00
C PHE A 38 12.91 9.06 -3.54
N LEU A 39 12.92 10.32 -3.97
CA LEU A 39 14.12 10.98 -4.44
C LEU A 39 15.18 10.97 -3.33
N ASP A 40 16.35 10.39 -3.62
CA ASP A 40 17.45 10.17 -2.67
C ASP A 40 17.05 9.41 -1.38
N GLY A 41 15.96 8.63 -1.43
CA GLY A 41 15.39 7.95 -0.26
C GLY A 41 14.71 8.90 0.74
N ILE A 42 14.51 10.17 0.38
CA ILE A 42 13.97 11.19 1.27
C ILE A 42 12.46 11.34 1.08
N THR A 43 11.71 10.96 2.11
CA THR A 43 10.26 11.15 2.15
C THR A 43 9.88 12.63 2.30
N PRO A 44 8.81 13.12 1.65
CA PRO A 44 8.33 14.48 1.89
C PRO A 44 7.86 14.65 3.34
N THR A 45 8.05 15.84 3.89
CA THR A 45 7.41 16.25 5.14
C THR A 45 6.14 17.02 4.83
N ILE A 46 5.01 16.51 5.28
CA ILE A 46 3.69 17.13 5.19
C ILE A 46 3.25 17.43 6.63
N PRO A 47 3.29 18.69 7.08
CA PRO A 47 2.94 19.06 8.45
C PRO A 47 1.58 18.49 8.87
N GLY A 48 1.54 17.83 10.03
CA GLY A 48 0.33 17.20 10.56
C GLY A 48 -0.11 15.90 9.89
N VAL A 49 0.57 15.45 8.83
CA VAL A 49 0.20 14.23 8.08
C VAL A 49 1.34 13.22 8.04
N LEU A 50 2.52 13.62 7.55
CA LEU A 50 3.69 12.77 7.34
C LEU A 50 4.95 13.51 7.79
N VAL A 51 5.63 13.04 8.82
CA VAL A 51 6.86 13.65 9.34
C VAL A 51 7.93 12.57 9.43
N ASN A 52 9.08 12.79 8.80
CA ASN A 52 10.19 11.82 8.75
C ASN A 52 9.76 10.42 8.27
N GLY A 53 8.85 10.37 7.29
CA GLY A 53 8.30 9.13 6.74
C GLY A 53 7.25 8.44 7.62
N ILE A 54 6.91 9.02 8.77
CA ILE A 54 5.95 8.48 9.73
C ILE A 54 4.63 9.25 9.64
N VAL A 55 3.55 8.52 9.43
CA VAL A 55 2.19 9.09 9.43
C VAL A 55 1.79 9.47 10.85
N GLN A 56 1.22 10.67 10.99
CA GLN A 56 0.80 11.25 12.26
C GLN A 56 -0.59 10.77 12.71
N ASP A 57 -1.49 10.48 11.77
CA ASP A 57 -2.81 9.87 12.02
C ASP A 57 -2.93 8.53 11.27
N GLN A 58 -2.57 7.45 11.96
CA GLN A 58 -2.59 6.10 11.42
C GLN A 58 -4.00 5.55 11.20
N ASN A 59 -5.04 6.18 11.77
CA ASN A 59 -6.41 5.74 11.56
C ASN A 59 -6.94 6.19 10.19
N ARG A 60 -6.46 7.32 9.70
CA ARG A 60 -6.87 7.91 8.42
C ARG A 60 -5.88 7.69 7.29
N PHE A 61 -4.59 7.93 7.54
CA PHE A 61 -3.59 7.87 6.49
C PHE A 61 -2.86 6.53 6.52
N LYS A 62 -2.72 5.91 5.36
CA LYS A 62 -2.04 4.62 5.20
C LYS A 62 -0.84 4.81 4.28
N PRO A 63 0.40 4.58 4.76
CA PRO A 63 1.56 4.47 3.90
C PRO A 63 1.51 3.12 3.18
N ILE A 64 1.54 3.10 1.85
CA ILE A 64 1.39 1.88 1.05
C ILE A 64 2.60 1.69 0.13
N CYS A 65 3.22 0.51 0.18
CA CYS A 65 4.22 0.07 -0.79
C CYS A 65 3.52 -0.75 -1.88
N GLN A 66 3.15 -0.10 -2.98
CA GLN A 66 2.25 -0.68 -3.96
C GLN A 66 2.93 -1.86 -4.67
N MET A 67 2.39 -3.06 -4.44
CA MET A 67 2.95 -4.30 -4.96
C MET A 67 2.00 -4.92 -5.98
N PHE A 68 2.52 -5.29 -7.15
CA PHE A 68 1.74 -6.01 -8.16
C PHE A 68 2.56 -7.15 -8.76
N ASN A 69 2.00 -8.36 -8.75
CA ASN A 69 2.68 -9.59 -9.12
C ASN A 69 4.00 -9.79 -8.35
N ASN A 70 3.97 -9.59 -7.03
CA ASN A 70 5.10 -9.73 -6.12
C ASN A 70 6.28 -8.80 -6.43
N VAL A 71 6.02 -7.68 -7.09
CA VAL A 71 7.03 -6.66 -7.35
C VAL A 71 6.48 -5.31 -6.95
N TYR A 72 7.24 -4.62 -6.09
CA TYR A 72 6.97 -3.24 -5.71
C TYR A 72 7.14 -2.31 -6.91
N ARG A 73 6.15 -1.44 -7.11
CA ARG A 73 6.05 -0.56 -8.29
C ARG A 73 6.21 0.91 -7.93
N PHE A 74 5.63 1.35 -6.81
CA PHE A 74 5.63 2.74 -6.35
C PHE A 74 5.23 2.82 -4.86
N ALA A 75 5.44 3.96 -4.23
CA ALA A 75 4.92 4.27 -2.89
C ALA A 75 3.70 5.20 -3.01
N THR A 76 2.71 5.05 -2.13
CA THR A 76 1.54 5.93 -2.07
C THR A 76 1.17 6.23 -0.62
N LEU A 77 0.97 7.50 -0.28
CA LEU A 77 0.28 7.87 0.94
C LEU A 77 -1.20 7.99 0.63
N TYR A 78 -2.03 7.18 1.28
CA TYR A 78 -3.46 7.08 1.00
C TYR A 78 -4.30 7.63 2.14
N ASP A 79 -5.35 8.38 1.84
CA ASP A 79 -6.36 8.87 2.80
C ASP A 79 -7.60 7.97 2.71
N THR A 80 -7.83 7.12 3.71
CA THR A 80 -8.95 6.17 3.70
C THR A 80 -10.30 6.84 3.95
N THR A 81 -10.31 8.00 4.62
CA THR A 81 -11.54 8.76 4.88
C THR A 81 -12.07 9.37 3.59
N ASN A 82 -11.18 9.97 2.79
CA ASN A 82 -11.56 10.56 1.51
C ASN A 82 -11.43 9.59 0.32
N LYS A 83 -10.87 8.40 0.55
CA LYS A 83 -10.64 7.36 -0.48
C LYS A 83 -9.79 7.85 -1.66
N ILE A 84 -8.77 8.66 -1.37
CA ILE A 84 -7.89 9.25 -2.39
C ILE A 84 -6.41 9.08 -2.03
N PRO A 85 -5.53 8.95 -3.03
CA PRO A 85 -4.10 9.13 -2.80
C PRO A 85 -3.81 10.60 -2.49
N VAL A 86 -3.08 10.85 -1.40
CA VAL A 86 -2.53 12.17 -1.07
C VAL A 86 -1.36 12.49 -2.00
N PHE A 87 -0.45 11.51 -2.17
CA PHE A 87 0.62 11.55 -3.16
C PHE A 87 1.08 10.13 -3.50
N SER A 88 1.77 10.01 -4.63
CA SER A 88 2.54 8.81 -5.00
C SER A 88 3.98 9.20 -5.36
N ALA A 89 4.92 8.28 -5.13
CA ALA A 89 6.33 8.41 -5.50
C ALA A 89 6.75 7.18 -6.33
N TYR A 90 7.39 7.41 -7.47
CA TYR A 90 7.79 6.35 -8.39
C TYR A 90 8.98 6.80 -9.25
N THR A 91 9.74 5.84 -9.75
CA THR A 91 10.83 6.08 -10.70
C THR A 91 10.32 5.90 -12.12
N TYR A 92 10.42 6.94 -12.95
CA TYR A 92 10.11 6.84 -14.36
C TYR A 92 11.34 6.30 -15.12
N ASN A 93 11.20 5.12 -15.71
CA ASN A 93 12.29 4.43 -16.43
C ASN A 93 12.16 4.52 -17.96
N GLY A 94 11.28 5.37 -18.48
CA GLY A 94 10.95 5.44 -19.92
C GLY A 94 9.72 4.61 -20.29
N ILE A 95 9.49 4.47 -21.60
CA ILE A 95 8.36 3.72 -22.18
C ILE A 95 8.95 2.55 -22.97
N ASP A 96 8.71 1.32 -22.54
CA ASP A 96 9.05 0.12 -23.31
C ASP A 96 7.85 -0.31 -24.16
N GLY A 97 7.95 -0.14 -25.49
CA GLY A 97 7.03 -0.74 -26.46
C GLY A 97 5.60 -0.16 -26.57
N ASP A 98 4.77 -0.84 -27.37
CA ASP A 98 3.45 -0.41 -27.85
C ASP A 98 2.53 0.12 -26.75
N GLY A 99 2.06 1.35 -26.95
CA GLY A 99 0.95 2.06 -26.29
C GLY A 99 0.41 1.52 -24.96
N ILE A 100 0.41 2.37 -23.93
CA ILE A 100 -0.15 2.10 -22.60
C ILE A 100 -1.58 1.55 -22.73
N LYS A 101 -1.74 0.22 -22.65
CA LYS A 101 -3.05 -0.41 -22.44
C LYS A 101 -3.58 0.11 -21.11
N ARG A 102 -4.81 0.63 -21.08
CA ARG A 102 -5.44 1.07 -19.82
C ARG A 102 -5.64 -0.18 -18.95
N PRO A 103 -4.85 -0.37 -17.87
CA PRO A 103 -5.00 -1.56 -17.04
C PRO A 103 -6.34 -1.51 -16.31
N ALA A 104 -6.85 -2.69 -15.93
CA ALA A 104 -7.99 -2.75 -15.03
C ALA A 104 -7.67 -2.07 -13.69
N TRP A 105 -8.65 -1.35 -13.13
CA TRP A 105 -8.59 -0.75 -11.80
C TRP A 105 -8.31 -1.83 -10.76
N LYS A 106 -7.40 -1.55 -9.83
CA LYS A 106 -7.07 -2.44 -8.72
C LYS A 106 -7.23 -1.71 -7.40
N ILE A 107 -7.61 -2.49 -6.41
CA ILE A 107 -7.70 -2.11 -5.01
C ILE A 107 -6.50 -2.66 -4.24
N GLU A 108 -6.33 -2.17 -3.02
CA GLU A 108 -5.46 -2.73 -1.99
C GLU A 108 -6.32 -3.56 -1.04
N PRO A 109 -6.41 -4.90 -1.20
CA PRO A 109 -7.27 -5.73 -0.36
C PRO A 109 -7.03 -5.54 1.13
N GLN A 110 -5.77 -5.30 1.53
CA GLN A 110 -5.34 -5.08 2.91
C GLN A 110 -5.97 -3.87 3.62
N LEU A 111 -6.60 -2.94 2.88
CA LEU A 111 -7.32 -1.81 3.49
C LEU A 111 -8.69 -2.22 4.05
N ASP A 112 -9.29 -3.29 3.54
CA ASP A 112 -10.67 -3.69 3.87
C ASP A 112 -10.84 -5.19 4.18
N GLN A 113 -9.85 -6.02 3.87
CA GLN A 113 -9.88 -7.48 4.02
C GLN A 113 -8.71 -7.95 4.90
N GLN A 114 -8.94 -8.97 5.74
CA GLN A 114 -7.92 -9.52 6.65
C GLN A 114 -6.97 -10.54 6.01
N VAL A 115 -7.29 -11.04 4.81
CA VAL A 115 -6.48 -12.05 4.11
C VAL A 115 -6.00 -11.44 2.80
N ASP A 116 -4.76 -10.97 2.81
CA ASP A 116 -4.09 -10.46 1.63
C ASP A 116 -2.63 -10.91 1.59
N ASP A 117 -2.12 -11.10 0.38
CA ASP A 117 -0.68 -11.28 0.10
C ASP A 117 0.01 -9.92 -0.16
N GLY A 118 -0.71 -8.84 0.16
CA GLY A 118 -0.45 -7.45 -0.11
C GLY A 118 -0.28 -7.08 -1.60
N ASN A 119 -0.59 -7.96 -2.55
CA ASN A 119 -0.68 -7.53 -3.93
C ASN A 119 -1.96 -6.73 -4.14
N MET A 120 -1.87 -5.68 -4.94
CA MET A 120 -3.07 -5.06 -5.49
C MET A 120 -3.84 -6.06 -6.35
N ALA A 121 -5.17 -6.05 -6.22
CA ALA A 121 -6.05 -7.03 -6.84
C ALA A 121 -7.30 -6.37 -7.44
N LEU A 122 -8.06 -7.13 -8.22
CA LEU A 122 -9.38 -6.69 -8.66
C LEU A 122 -10.34 -6.69 -7.46
N ALA A 123 -11.21 -5.69 -7.40
CA ALA A 123 -12.32 -5.70 -6.46
C ALA A 123 -13.24 -6.90 -6.74
N THR A 124 -13.70 -7.55 -5.68
CA THR A 124 -14.69 -8.63 -5.77
C THR A 124 -16.08 -8.02 -6.01
N PRO A 125 -16.81 -8.43 -7.06
CA PRO A 125 -18.16 -7.94 -7.30
C PRO A 125 -19.09 -8.14 -6.10
N GLY A 126 -19.83 -7.10 -5.73
CA GLY A 126 -20.77 -7.13 -4.61
C GLY A 126 -20.17 -6.94 -3.22
N VAL A 127 -18.84 -6.83 -3.10
CA VAL A 127 -18.17 -6.49 -1.83
C VAL A 127 -18.08 -4.96 -1.69
N VAL A 128 -18.31 -4.46 -0.48
CA VAL A 128 -18.17 -3.05 -0.14
C VAL A 128 -16.77 -2.79 0.40
N TYR A 129 -16.13 -1.74 -0.12
CA TYR A 129 -14.79 -1.32 0.26
C TYR A 129 -14.85 0.06 0.94
N PRO A 130 -15.07 0.13 2.26
CA PRO A 130 -15.27 1.39 2.96
C PRO A 130 -14.03 2.28 3.06
N ASN A 131 -12.82 1.72 2.97
CA ASN A 131 -11.57 2.48 3.17
C ASN A 131 -10.86 2.85 1.87
N GLN A 132 -11.43 2.56 0.71
CA GLN A 132 -10.84 2.91 -0.58
C GLN A 132 -11.89 3.10 -1.66
N ALA A 133 -11.44 3.63 -2.80
CA ALA A 133 -12.28 3.81 -3.97
C ALA A 133 -12.18 2.60 -4.91
N VAL A 134 -13.33 2.20 -5.44
CA VAL A 134 -13.45 1.15 -6.46
C VAL A 134 -13.73 1.76 -7.82
N LYS A 135 -13.69 0.93 -8.87
CA LYS A 135 -13.93 1.37 -10.24
C LYS A 135 -15.29 2.05 -10.40
N GLU A 136 -16.29 1.53 -9.69
CA GLU A 136 -17.69 1.96 -9.74
C GLU A 136 -17.85 3.40 -9.24
N ASP A 137 -17.03 3.82 -8.26
CA ASP A 137 -17.03 5.19 -7.73
C ASP A 137 -16.69 6.24 -8.80
N TYR A 138 -15.97 5.84 -9.85
CA TYR A 138 -15.57 6.71 -10.96
C TYR A 138 -16.36 6.47 -12.26
N TRP A 139 -17.18 5.42 -12.33
CA TRP A 139 -17.92 5.05 -13.54
C TRP A 139 -19.34 5.65 -13.62
N GLY A 140 -19.82 6.29 -12.56
CA GLY A 140 -21.16 6.89 -12.47
C GLY A 140 -21.35 8.30 -13.08
N GLN A 141 -20.30 8.96 -13.58
CA GLN A 141 -20.40 10.33 -14.13
C GLN A 141 -20.53 10.40 -15.67
N ARG A 142 -20.63 9.26 -16.36
CA ARG A 142 -21.09 9.25 -17.76
C ARG A 142 -22.61 9.29 -17.76
N THR A 143 -23.18 10.43 -17.35
CA THR A 143 -24.58 10.71 -17.64
C THR A 143 -24.81 10.59 -19.14
N GLN A 144 -25.93 9.96 -19.47
CA GLN A 144 -26.52 9.85 -20.80
C GLN A 144 -26.20 11.10 -21.64
N LYS A 145 -25.35 10.94 -22.67
CA LYS A 145 -25.36 11.88 -23.78
C LYS A 145 -26.65 11.59 -24.54
N ASN A 146 -27.63 12.47 -24.35
CA ASN A 146 -28.76 12.62 -25.26
C ASN A 146 -28.25 12.86 -26.69
#